data_AF-A0A3B3ZDB7-F1
#
_entry.id   AF-A0A3B3ZDB7-F1
#
_cell.length_a   1.000
_cell.length_b   1.000
_cell.length_c   1.000
_cell.angle_alpha   90.00
_cell.angle_beta   90.00
_cell.angle_gamma   90.00
#
_symmetry.space_group_name_H-M   'P 1'
#
loop_
_entity.id
_entity.type
_entity.pdbx_description
1 polymer ?
#
loop_
_entity_poly.entity_id
_entity_poly.type
_entity_poly.pdbx_seq_one_letter_code
_entity_poly.pdbx_strand_id
1 'polypeptide(L)'
;MAAAPLYCVCRQPYDVSRFMIECDICKDWFHGSCVQVEEHQAVDIDVYHCPNCDVLHGPSLMKKRNNWHRHDYTEPNDGTKPVQAGTPVFVKELQNRAFASGEEIMLRMKGEQVTPRYLERHGFKYPIAVTEMEGLGLKLPPTTFSVKDVEEYVGDTVILPCLPLCIPPKDKHQTPHP
;
A
#
# COMPACT_ATOMS: atom_id res chain seq x y z
N MET A 1 39.20 1.33 -19.53
CA MET A 1 38.06 1.66 -18.65
C MET A 1 37.34 0.35 -18.38
N ALA A 2 37.16 -0.04 -17.11
CA ALA A 2 36.35 -1.21 -16.81
C ALA A 2 34.90 -0.89 -17.18
N ALA A 3 34.26 -1.72 -18.01
CA ALA A 3 32.85 -1.56 -18.30
C ALA A 3 32.05 -1.79 -17.01
N ALA A 4 31.04 -0.96 -16.77
CA ALA A 4 30.13 -1.14 -15.65
C ALA A 4 29.43 -2.51 -15.77
N PRO A 5 29.26 -3.28 -14.67
CA PRO A 5 28.50 -4.52 -14.70
C PRO A 5 27.08 -4.30 -15.22
N LEU A 6 26.60 -5.23 -16.04
CA LEU A 6 25.25 -5.23 -16.60
C LEU A 6 24.42 -6.30 -15.91
N TYR A 7 23.20 -5.93 -15.53
CA TYR A 7 22.27 -6.79 -14.80
C TYR A 7 20.99 -7.01 -15.60
N CYS A 8 20.15 -7.91 -15.08
CA CYS A 8 18.79 -8.17 -15.55
C CYS A 8 18.74 -8.70 -16.99
N VAL A 9 17.54 -9.12 -17.40
CA VAL A 9 17.25 -9.52 -18.78
C VAL A 9 17.43 -8.37 -19.79
N CYS A 10 17.35 -7.11 -19.33
CA CYS A 10 17.51 -5.92 -20.18
C CYS A 10 18.97 -5.49 -20.39
N ARG A 11 19.94 -6.14 -19.71
CA ARG A 11 21.38 -5.85 -19.82
C ARG A 11 21.70 -4.36 -19.65
N GLN A 12 21.12 -3.75 -18.62
CA GLN A 12 21.36 -2.35 -18.25
C GLN A 12 22.24 -2.28 -17.00
N PRO A 13 23.02 -1.19 -16.83
CA PRO A 13 23.76 -0.95 -15.59
C PRO A 13 22.80 -0.73 -14.42
N TYR A 14 23.32 -0.83 -13.21
CA TYR A 14 22.56 -0.55 -11.99
C TYR A 14 22.02 0.88 -11.96
N ASP A 15 20.77 1.03 -11.53
CA ASP A 15 20.07 2.31 -11.34
C ASP A 15 19.43 2.31 -9.96
N VAL A 16 19.88 3.21 -9.08
CA VAL A 16 19.40 3.33 -7.69
C VAL A 16 17.92 3.71 -7.59
N SER A 17 17.36 4.30 -8.64
CA SER A 17 15.95 4.70 -8.67
C SER A 17 15.00 3.55 -8.98
N ARG A 18 15.53 2.38 -9.38
CA ARG A 18 14.74 1.23 -9.80
C ARG A 18 14.86 0.09 -8.79
N PHE A 19 13.72 -0.37 -8.29
CA PHE A 19 13.65 -1.56 -7.46
C PHE A 19 14.21 -2.79 -8.21
N MET A 20 15.10 -3.53 -7.54
CA MET A 20 15.68 -4.78 -8.03
C MET A 20 15.59 -5.90 -6.99
N ILE A 21 15.55 -7.14 -7.46
CA ILE A 21 15.52 -8.36 -6.66
C ILE A 21 16.58 -9.37 -7.17
N GLU A 22 17.26 -10.06 -6.26
CA GLU A 22 18.32 -11.03 -6.57
C GLU A 22 17.74 -12.44 -6.73
N CYS A 23 18.12 -13.15 -7.80
CA CYS A 23 17.75 -14.56 -7.99
C CYS A 23 18.63 -15.50 -7.18
N ASP A 24 18.03 -16.37 -6.37
CA ASP A 24 18.74 -17.31 -5.50
C ASP A 24 19.52 -18.40 -6.24
N ILE A 25 19.17 -18.68 -7.49
CA ILE A 25 19.80 -19.70 -8.33
C ILE A 25 21.00 -19.13 -9.10
N CYS A 26 20.78 -18.10 -9.94
CA CYS A 26 21.83 -17.57 -10.81
C CYS A 26 22.63 -16.42 -10.20
N LYS A 27 22.20 -15.89 -9.05
CA LYS A 27 22.83 -14.75 -8.35
C LYS A 27 22.91 -13.45 -9.18
N ASP A 28 22.10 -13.36 -10.25
CA ASP A 28 21.91 -12.13 -11.03
C ASP A 28 20.75 -11.30 -10.45
N TRP A 29 20.75 -10.00 -10.74
CA TRP A 29 19.79 -9.02 -10.25
C TRP A 29 18.80 -8.60 -11.33
N PHE A 30 17.52 -8.47 -10.96
CA PHE A 30 16.44 -8.21 -11.90
C PHE A 30 15.64 -6.98 -11.47
N HIS A 31 15.39 -6.05 -12.39
CA HIS A 31 14.45 -4.96 -12.13
C HIS A 31 13.05 -5.54 -11.93
N GLY A 32 12.35 -5.16 -10.86
CA GLY A 32 10.99 -5.64 -10.59
C GLY A 32 10.04 -5.44 -11.78
N SER A 33 10.13 -4.29 -12.45
CA SER A 33 9.35 -4.00 -13.67
C SER A 33 9.69 -4.89 -14.87
N CYS A 34 10.91 -5.43 -14.97
CA CYS A 34 11.30 -6.35 -16.04
C CYS A 34 10.81 -7.79 -15.80
N VAL A 35 10.52 -8.15 -14.55
CA VAL A 35 10.13 -9.51 -14.14
C VAL A 35 8.77 -9.57 -13.46
N GLN A 36 7.98 -8.49 -13.54
CA GLN A 36 6.63 -8.37 -12.99
C GLN A 36 6.55 -8.63 -11.48
N VAL A 37 7.56 -8.15 -10.74
CA VAL A 37 7.58 -8.17 -9.27
C VAL A 37 7.48 -6.74 -8.77
N GLU A 38 6.39 -6.42 -8.08
CA GLU A 38 6.20 -5.13 -7.44
C GLU A 38 6.99 -5.08 -6.12
N GLU A 39 7.44 -3.89 -5.73
CA GLU A 39 8.26 -3.72 -4.52
C GLU A 39 7.55 -4.25 -3.25
N HIS A 40 6.23 -4.05 -3.15
CA HIS A 40 5.46 -4.55 -2.01
C HIS A 40 5.31 -6.09 -2.00
N GLN A 41 5.44 -6.77 -3.14
CA GLN A 41 5.41 -8.23 -3.21
C GLN A 41 6.74 -8.86 -2.76
N ALA A 42 7.85 -8.13 -2.91
CA ALA A 42 9.18 -8.63 -2.60
C ALA A 42 9.34 -9.01 -1.12
N VAL A 43 8.62 -8.33 -0.22
CA VAL A 43 8.61 -8.67 1.21
C VAL A 43 8.02 -10.05 1.48
N ASP A 44 7.20 -10.58 0.56
CA ASP A 44 6.54 -11.88 0.69
C ASP A 44 7.31 -13.03 0.05
N ILE A 45 8.30 -12.72 -0.79
CA ILE A 45 9.16 -13.71 -1.42
C ILE A 45 10.24 -14.11 -0.40
N ASP A 46 10.38 -15.41 -0.16
CA ASP A 46 11.42 -16.01 0.68
C ASP A 46 12.66 -16.34 -0.16
N VAL A 47 12.43 -17.00 -1.30
CA VAL A 47 13.46 -17.37 -2.28
C VAL A 47 12.98 -16.93 -3.65
N TYR A 48 13.72 -16.04 -4.31
CA TYR A 48 13.35 -15.54 -5.63
C TYR A 48 14.02 -16.35 -6.74
N HIS A 49 13.23 -16.87 -7.66
CA HIS A 49 13.69 -17.48 -8.90
C HIS A 49 13.29 -16.60 -10.08
N CYS A 50 14.27 -16.20 -10.89
CA CYS A 50 14.01 -15.45 -12.12
C CYS A 50 13.31 -16.32 -13.17
N PRO A 51 12.66 -15.74 -14.20
CA PRO A 51 11.90 -16.50 -15.20
C PRO A 51 12.67 -17.63 -15.89
N ASN A 52 13.99 -17.48 -16.05
CA ASN A 52 14.83 -18.53 -16.65
C ASN A 52 15.13 -19.68 -15.67
N CYS A 53 15.34 -19.36 -14.39
CA CYS A 53 15.62 -20.35 -13.36
C CYS A 53 14.36 -21.09 -12.91
N ASP A 54 13.19 -20.43 -12.97
CA ASP A 54 11.89 -21.02 -12.64
C ASP A 54 11.64 -22.33 -13.41
N VAL A 55 11.89 -22.31 -14.72
CA VAL A 55 11.69 -23.46 -15.61
C VAL A 55 12.40 -24.74 -15.13
N LEU A 56 13.58 -24.60 -14.51
CA LEU A 56 14.42 -25.73 -14.11
C LEU A 56 14.37 -26.03 -12.60
N HIS A 57 14.16 -25.01 -11.78
CA HIS A 57 14.25 -25.10 -10.31
C HIS A 57 12.89 -24.92 -9.62
N GLY A 58 11.82 -24.72 -10.39
CA GLY A 58 10.48 -24.43 -9.91
C GLY A 58 10.29 -22.95 -9.57
N PRO A 59 9.07 -22.54 -9.20
CA PRO A 59 8.74 -21.15 -8.96
C PRO A 59 9.43 -20.58 -7.72
N SER A 60 9.38 -19.26 -7.57
CA SER A 60 9.80 -18.58 -6.33
C SER A 60 9.04 -19.12 -5.11
N LEU A 61 9.73 -19.24 -3.98
CA LEU A 61 9.13 -19.69 -2.73
C LEU A 61 8.63 -18.48 -1.95
N MET A 62 7.35 -18.52 -1.55
CA MET A 62 6.72 -17.47 -0.75
C MET A 62 6.87 -17.78 0.73
N LYS A 63 7.00 -16.74 1.55
CA LYS A 63 7.04 -16.88 3.02
C LYS A 63 5.75 -17.50 3.52
N LYS A 64 5.89 -18.46 4.43
CA LYS A 64 4.74 -19.11 5.06
C LYS A 64 4.13 -18.20 6.14
N ARG A 65 2.83 -17.95 6.04
CA ARG A 65 2.06 -17.29 7.10
C ARG A 65 1.89 -18.20 8.30
N ASN A 66 2.40 -17.75 9.44
CA ASN A 66 2.29 -18.42 10.74
C ASN A 66 1.32 -17.70 11.68
N ASN A 67 1.06 -16.40 11.48
CA ASN A 67 0.15 -15.62 12.32
C ASN A 67 -0.68 -14.58 11.53
N TRP A 68 -1.69 -14.01 12.21
CA TRP A 68 -2.64 -13.03 11.66
C TRP A 68 -2.73 -11.73 12.46
N HIS A 69 -1.90 -11.59 13.50
CA HIS A 69 -1.94 -10.47 14.45
C HIS A 69 -0.65 -9.65 14.44
N ARG A 70 0.35 -10.06 13.67
CA ARG A 70 1.64 -9.39 13.52
C ARG A 70 1.82 -8.92 12.09
N HIS A 71 2.62 -7.86 11.97
CA HIS A 71 3.13 -7.32 10.71
C HIS A 71 4.13 -8.26 10.04
N ASP A 72 5.00 -8.85 10.85
CA ASP A 72 5.78 -10.01 10.42
C ASP A 72 4.93 -11.26 10.63
N TYR A 73 4.25 -11.66 9.57
CA TYR A 73 3.34 -12.80 9.59
C TYR A 73 4.07 -14.14 9.69
N THR A 74 5.41 -14.16 9.64
CA THR A 74 6.22 -15.37 9.82
C THR A 74 6.54 -15.64 11.29
N GLU A 75 6.36 -14.65 12.18
CA GLU A 75 6.55 -14.81 13.63
C GLU A 75 5.67 -15.94 14.20
N PRO A 76 6.14 -16.67 15.23
CA PRO A 76 5.34 -17.69 15.91
C PRO A 76 4.00 -17.13 16.42
N ASN A 77 2.95 -17.95 16.34
CA ASN A 77 1.64 -17.64 16.91
C ASN A 77 1.49 -18.27 18.31
N ASP A 78 2.38 -17.89 19.23
CA ASP A 78 2.49 -18.45 20.58
C ASP A 78 1.79 -17.58 21.66
N GLY A 79 1.16 -16.48 21.25
CA GLY A 79 0.47 -15.56 22.15
C GLY A 79 1.37 -14.62 22.95
N THR A 80 2.69 -14.63 22.72
CA THR A 80 3.64 -13.78 23.46
C THR A 80 3.63 -12.32 22.99
N LYS A 81 3.31 -12.10 21.71
CA LYS A 81 3.36 -10.77 21.10
C LYS A 81 1.96 -10.17 20.93
N PRO A 82 1.79 -8.85 21.14
CA PRO A 82 0.49 -8.21 21.05
C PRO A 82 0.01 -8.08 19.59
N VAL A 83 -1.29 -7.85 19.42
CA VAL A 83 -1.89 -7.53 18.12
C VAL A 83 -1.36 -6.18 17.62
N GLN A 84 -1.02 -6.09 16.33
CA GLN A 84 -0.54 -4.85 15.69
C GLN A 84 -1.61 -4.22 14.79
N ALA A 85 -1.63 -2.88 14.75
CA ALA A 85 -2.57 -2.11 13.97
C ALA A 85 -2.52 -2.47 12.48
N GLY A 86 -3.70 -2.50 11.83
CA GLY A 86 -3.86 -2.83 10.41
C GLY A 86 -3.84 -4.33 10.09
N THR A 87 -3.49 -5.20 11.04
CA THR A 87 -3.57 -6.66 10.85
C THR A 87 -5.02 -7.17 10.82
N PRO A 88 -5.29 -8.34 10.22
CA PRO A 88 -6.65 -8.90 10.18
C PRO A 88 -7.28 -9.10 11.56
N VAL A 89 -6.48 -9.52 12.56
CA VAL A 89 -6.97 -9.63 13.94
C VAL A 89 -7.31 -8.25 14.52
N PHE A 90 -6.46 -7.24 14.32
CA PHE A 90 -6.75 -5.87 14.74
C PHE A 90 -8.05 -5.33 14.13
N VAL A 91 -8.25 -5.51 12.82
CA VAL A 91 -9.46 -5.05 12.13
C VAL A 91 -10.70 -5.71 12.72
N LYS A 92 -10.65 -7.02 12.98
CA LYS A 92 -11.74 -7.76 13.60
C LYS A 92 -12.03 -7.27 15.02
N GLU A 93 -11.00 -7.02 15.83
CA GLU A 93 -11.16 -6.47 17.18
C GLU A 93 -11.74 -5.05 17.15
N LEU A 94 -11.26 -4.22 16.21
CA LEU A 94 -11.73 -2.85 16.02
C LEU A 94 -13.21 -2.81 15.61
N GLN A 95 -13.65 -3.70 14.71
CA GLN A 95 -15.04 -3.82 14.28
C GLN A 95 -15.98 -4.24 15.41
N ASN A 96 -15.49 -5.02 16.37
CA ASN A 96 -16.28 -5.49 17.52
C ASN A 96 -16.22 -4.54 18.73
N ARG A 97 -15.43 -3.46 18.64
CA ARG A 97 -15.27 -2.52 19.74
C ARG A 97 -16.45 -1.56 19.80
N ALA A 98 -16.97 -1.32 21.00
CA ALA A 98 -17.98 -0.30 21.23
C ALA A 98 -17.32 1.08 21.33
N PHE A 99 -17.90 2.05 20.61
CA PHE A 99 -17.51 3.45 20.64
C PHE A 99 -18.75 4.30 20.95
N ALA A 100 -18.55 5.43 21.64
CA ALA A 100 -19.58 6.45 21.71
C ALA A 100 -19.91 6.93 20.28
N SER A 101 -21.19 7.21 20.03
CA SER A 101 -21.63 7.65 18.72
C SER A 101 -21.03 9.02 18.41
N GLY A 102 -20.40 9.17 17.24
CA GLY A 102 -19.95 10.47 16.76
C GLY A 102 -21.11 11.47 16.58
N GLU A 103 -22.34 10.98 16.46
CA GLU A 103 -23.54 11.83 16.31
C GLU A 103 -23.76 12.78 17.49
N GLU A 104 -23.27 12.46 18.69
CA GLU A 104 -23.38 13.30 19.88
C GLU A 104 -22.55 14.58 19.78
N ILE A 105 -21.48 14.55 19.00
CA ILE A 105 -20.55 15.68 18.83
C ILE A 105 -20.60 16.29 17.43
N MET A 106 -21.33 15.68 16.49
CA MET A 106 -21.44 16.17 15.12
C MET A 106 -22.49 17.28 15.01
N LEU A 107 -22.11 18.38 14.36
CA LEU A 107 -23.03 19.45 14.00
C LEU A 107 -23.64 19.15 12.62
N ARG A 108 -24.93 18.82 12.59
CA ARG A 108 -25.65 18.54 11.33
C ARG A 108 -26.14 19.83 10.68
N MET A 109 -25.81 20.02 9.42
CA MET A 109 -26.14 21.24 8.66
C MET A 109 -26.48 20.91 7.21
N LYS A 110 -27.29 21.76 6.56
CA LYS A 110 -27.43 21.78 5.10
C LYS A 110 -26.25 22.50 4.46
N GLY A 111 -25.94 22.17 3.21
CA GLY A 111 -24.79 22.74 2.51
C GLY A 111 -24.81 24.28 2.48
N GLU A 112 -25.98 24.89 2.25
CA GLU A 112 -26.10 26.36 2.17
C GLU A 112 -25.83 27.06 3.51
N GLN A 113 -25.88 26.33 4.62
CA GLN A 113 -25.62 26.88 5.95
C GLN A 113 -24.12 26.89 6.27
N VAL A 114 -23.32 26.03 5.64
CA VAL A 114 -21.87 25.91 5.86
C VAL A 114 -21.15 27.01 5.09
N THR A 115 -21.16 28.21 5.65
CA THR A 115 -20.57 29.41 5.04
C THR A 115 -19.44 29.97 5.90
N PRO A 116 -18.47 30.71 5.32
CA PRO A 116 -17.43 31.39 6.09
C PRO A 116 -18.01 32.26 7.22
N ARG A 117 -19.06 33.03 6.92
CA ARG A 117 -19.76 33.87 7.91
C ARG A 117 -20.34 33.07 9.08
N TYR A 118 -20.86 31.87 8.82
CA TYR A 118 -21.35 30.99 9.88
C TYR A 118 -20.20 30.52 10.78
N LEU A 119 -19.10 30.05 10.18
CA LEU A 119 -17.93 29.53 10.89
C LEU A 119 -17.20 30.61 11.67
N GLU A 120 -17.09 31.83 11.15
CA GLU A 120 -16.50 32.97 11.88
C GLU A 120 -17.32 33.34 13.11
N ARG A 121 -18.66 33.27 13.02
CA ARG A 121 -19.57 33.62 14.12
C ARG A 121 -19.64 32.55 15.20
N HIS A 122 -19.69 31.26 14.83
CA HIS A 122 -19.95 30.15 15.76
C HIS A 122 -18.69 29.33 16.07
N GLY A 123 -17.60 29.55 15.33
CA GLY A 123 -16.38 28.75 15.37
C GLY A 123 -16.50 27.43 14.61
N PHE A 124 -15.36 26.78 14.38
CA PHE A 124 -15.28 25.45 13.78
C PHE A 124 -14.54 24.51 14.72
N LYS A 125 -15.22 24.10 15.80
CA LYS A 125 -14.64 23.30 16.89
C LYS A 125 -15.05 21.83 16.87
N TYR A 126 -16.16 21.52 16.22
CA TYR A 126 -16.76 20.19 16.16
C TYR A 126 -16.93 19.75 14.70
N PRO A 127 -16.87 18.44 14.41
CA PRO A 127 -17.10 17.93 13.06
C PRO A 127 -18.48 18.33 12.54
N ILE A 128 -18.55 18.83 11.32
CA ILE A 128 -19.81 19.17 10.64
C ILE A 128 -20.18 18.01 9.72
N ALA A 129 -21.39 17.49 9.89
CA ALA A 129 -21.94 16.45 9.02
C ALA A 129 -22.98 17.08 8.08
N VAL A 130 -22.71 17.04 6.78
CA VAL A 130 -23.63 17.50 5.74
C VAL A 130 -24.14 16.27 4.99
N THR A 131 -25.44 16.02 5.07
CA THR A 131 -26.07 14.79 4.55
C THR A 131 -26.51 14.87 3.10
N GLU A 132 -26.55 16.09 2.55
CA GLU A 132 -27.03 16.43 1.21
C GLU A 132 -25.94 17.25 0.50
N MET A 133 -25.65 16.93 -0.75
CA MET A 133 -24.59 17.64 -1.50
C MET A 133 -25.05 19.03 -1.95
N GLU A 134 -26.35 19.25 -1.99
CA GLU A 134 -27.02 20.49 -2.32
C GLU A 134 -26.49 21.65 -1.45
N GLY A 135 -26.21 22.78 -2.08
CA GLY A 135 -25.72 23.98 -1.40
C GLY A 135 -24.23 23.99 -1.02
N LEU A 136 -23.51 22.86 -1.10
CA LEU A 136 -22.06 22.82 -0.81
C LEU A 136 -21.18 23.39 -1.92
N GLY A 137 -21.68 23.45 -3.15
CA GLY A 137 -20.88 23.79 -4.33
C GLY A 137 -19.84 22.73 -4.70
N LEU A 138 -19.90 21.54 -4.09
CA LEU A 138 -19.02 20.42 -4.39
C LEU A 138 -19.41 19.77 -5.73
N LYS A 139 -18.48 19.74 -6.68
CA LYS A 139 -18.66 19.06 -7.97
C LYS A 139 -17.93 17.73 -7.92
N LEU A 140 -18.69 16.64 -7.90
CA LEU A 140 -18.15 15.27 -7.97
C LEU A 140 -18.53 14.63 -9.31
N PRO A 141 -17.76 13.62 -9.75
CA PRO A 141 -18.20 12.79 -10.87
C PRO A 141 -19.51 12.04 -10.54
N PRO A 142 -20.20 11.50 -11.55
CA PRO A 142 -21.40 10.69 -11.34
C PRO A 142 -21.16 9.51 -10.40
N THR A 143 -22.21 9.01 -9.74
CA THR A 143 -22.11 7.85 -8.82
C THR A 143 -21.71 6.54 -9.51
N THR A 144 -21.75 6.50 -10.85
CA THR A 144 -21.28 5.39 -11.67
C THR A 144 -19.77 5.44 -11.95
N PHE A 145 -19.10 6.52 -11.56
CA PHE A 145 -17.66 6.70 -11.76
C PHE A 145 -16.87 5.66 -10.96
N SER A 146 -15.96 4.97 -11.64
CA SER A 146 -15.24 3.80 -11.15
C SER A 146 -13.74 4.04 -11.08
N VAL A 147 -13.01 3.08 -10.52
CA VAL A 147 -11.54 3.10 -10.51
C VAL A 147 -10.93 3.05 -11.93
N LYS A 148 -11.65 2.50 -12.92
CA LYS A 148 -11.21 2.49 -14.31
C LYS A 148 -11.27 3.87 -14.93
N ASP A 149 -12.31 4.64 -14.59
CA ASP A 149 -12.40 6.03 -15.03
C ASP A 149 -11.25 6.83 -14.39
N VAL A 150 -10.91 6.61 -13.11
CA VAL A 150 -9.73 7.25 -12.50
C VAL A 150 -8.46 6.99 -13.33
N GLU A 151 -8.23 5.73 -13.71
CA GLU A 151 -7.09 5.34 -14.55
C GLU A 151 -7.13 6.02 -15.93
N GLU A 152 -8.29 6.09 -16.59
CA GLU A 152 -8.44 6.75 -17.89
C GLU A 152 -8.16 8.26 -17.83
N TYR A 153 -8.59 8.93 -16.76
CA TYR A 153 -8.40 10.38 -16.59
C TYR A 153 -7.00 10.76 -16.08
N VAL A 154 -6.40 9.93 -15.23
CA VAL A 154 -5.09 10.22 -14.59
C VAL A 154 -3.92 9.66 -15.42
N GLY A 155 -4.13 8.51 -16.07
CA GLY A 155 -3.11 7.76 -16.80
C GLY A 155 -2.56 6.58 -15.99
N ASP A 156 -2.30 5.47 -16.67
CA ASP A 156 -1.77 4.20 -16.15
C ASP A 156 -0.30 4.26 -15.71
N THR A 157 0.40 5.31 -16.10
CA THR A 157 1.84 5.50 -15.81
C THR A 157 2.11 6.38 -14.58
N VAL A 158 1.07 6.92 -13.94
CA VAL A 158 1.25 7.77 -12.76
C VAL A 158 1.60 6.92 -11.54
N ILE A 159 2.78 7.16 -10.97
CA ILE A 159 3.24 6.50 -9.75
C ILE A 159 2.52 7.14 -8.55
N LEU A 160 1.74 6.34 -7.84
CA LEU A 160 1.02 6.75 -6.64
C LEU A 160 1.61 6.09 -5.38
N PRO A 161 1.66 6.79 -4.24
CA PRO A 161 2.06 6.20 -2.98
C PRO A 161 0.99 5.22 -2.48
N CYS A 162 1.32 3.94 -2.38
CA CYS A 162 0.46 2.90 -1.81
C CYS A 162 0.88 2.57 -0.38
N LEU A 163 -0.09 2.44 0.54
CA LEU A 163 0.16 2.03 1.92
C LEU A 163 -0.33 0.59 2.13
N PRO A 164 0.56 -0.40 2.28
CA PRO A 164 0.14 -1.74 2.68
C PRO A 164 -0.40 -1.72 4.12
N LEU A 165 -1.67 -2.09 4.31
CA LEU A 165 -2.33 -2.03 5.62
C LEU A 165 -1.75 -3.00 6.65
N CYS A 166 -1.29 -4.17 6.20
CA CYS A 166 -0.84 -5.26 7.06
C CYS A 166 0.68 -5.32 7.26
N ILE A 167 1.44 -4.48 6.55
CA ILE A 167 2.90 -4.54 6.51
C ILE A 167 3.42 -3.12 6.76
N PRO A 168 4.27 -2.89 7.76
CA PRO A 168 4.84 -1.58 7.98
C PRO A 168 5.76 -1.26 6.80
N PRO A 169 5.91 0.01 6.43
CA PRO A 169 6.95 0.41 5.48
C PRO A 169 8.29 -0.01 6.10
N LYS A 170 8.83 -1.14 5.66
CA LYS A 170 10.19 -1.54 5.97
C LYS A 170 11.02 -1.13 4.77
N ASP A 171 11.93 -0.19 5.00
CA ASP A 171 13.08 0.08 4.14
C ASP A 171 13.87 -1.21 3.96
N LYS A 172 13.53 -1.98 2.94
CA LYS A 172 14.35 -3.09 2.46
C LYS A 172 14.55 -2.92 0.97
N HIS A 173 15.18 -1.82 0.59
CA HIS A 173 15.89 -1.78 -0.68
C HIS A 173 17.04 -2.80 -0.59
N GLN A 174 16.80 -4.01 -1.10
CA GLN A 174 17.89 -4.90 -1.49
C GLN A 174 18.60 -4.21 -2.64
N THR A 175 19.83 -3.77 -2.39
CA THR A 175 20.67 -3.13 -3.39
C THR A 175 21.83 -4.06 -3.72
N PRO A 176 22.17 -4.24 -5.02
CA PRO A 176 23.39 -4.95 -5.38
C PRO A 176 24.59 -4.21 -4.77
N HIS A 177 25.39 -4.91 -3.98
CA HIS A 177 26.66 -4.36 -3.51
C HIS A 177 27.67 -4.30 -4.68
N PRO A 178 28.45 -3.20 -4.80
CA PRO A 178 29.48 -3.08 -5.83
C PRO A 178 30.64 -4.06 -5.65
#